data_AF-A0A656JKE7-F1
#
_entry.id   AF-A0A656JKE7-F1
#
_cell.length_a   1.000
_cell.length_b   1.000
_cell.length_c   1.000
_cell.angle_alpha   90.00
_cell.angle_beta   90.00
_cell.angle_gamma   90.00
#
_symmetry.space_group_name_H-M   'P 1'
#
loop_
_entity.id
_entity.type
_entity.pdbx_description
1 polymer ?
#
loop_
_entity_poly.entity_id
_entity_poly.type
_entity_poly.pdbx_seq_one_letter_code
_entity_poly.pdbx_strand_id
1 'polypeptide(L)'
;PDAPTSTGYAPNDPAVRIEGDWSKNDLKQALLGHPPRGLGSPDLHHADQMPGSAIHEILPAEHRGNKALHPNKFNQGVTLEMRQQDRNLHWWYRAREQGADEKLPEWIYDNKGPKK
;
A
#
# COMPACT_ATOMS: atom_id res chain seq x y z
N PRO A 1 13.10 15.24 -22.71
CA PRO A 1 13.05 14.33 -21.55
C PRO A 1 11.78 13.49 -21.63
N ASP A 2 11.93 12.20 -21.88
CA ASP A 2 10.79 11.28 -21.98
C ASP A 2 10.07 11.20 -20.63
N ALA A 3 8.74 11.24 -20.67
CA ALA A 3 7.94 11.05 -19.48
C ALA A 3 8.25 9.67 -18.87
N PRO A 4 8.26 9.52 -17.53
CA PRO A 4 8.38 8.20 -16.92
C PRO A 4 7.27 7.30 -17.47
N THR A 5 7.67 6.14 -17.98
CA THR A 5 6.77 5.14 -18.58
C THR A 5 5.75 4.66 -17.56
N SER A 6 4.47 4.80 -17.87
CA SER A 6 3.32 4.36 -17.06
C SER A 6 3.03 2.86 -17.16
N THR A 7 3.99 2.05 -17.62
CA THR A 7 3.77 0.62 -17.83
C THR A 7 3.78 -0.13 -16.50
N GLY A 8 2.78 -0.98 -16.24
CA GLY A 8 2.69 -1.78 -15.01
C GLY A 8 1.82 -1.18 -13.90
N TYR A 9 1.15 -0.06 -14.16
CA TYR A 9 0.28 0.64 -13.20
C TYR A 9 -1.14 0.86 -13.72
N ALA A 10 -1.52 0.22 -14.83
CA ALA A 10 -2.83 0.34 -15.42
C ALA A 10 -3.87 -0.56 -14.72
N PRO A 11 -5.19 -0.33 -14.91
CA PRO A 11 -6.23 -1.08 -14.20
C PRO A 11 -6.21 -2.60 -14.37
N ASN A 12 -5.65 -3.09 -15.49
CA ASN A 12 -5.53 -4.51 -15.81
C ASN A 12 -4.14 -5.09 -15.51
N ASP A 13 -3.22 -4.27 -15.01
CA ASP A 13 -1.88 -4.73 -14.65
C ASP A 13 -1.92 -5.45 -13.28
N PRO A 14 -1.04 -6.45 -13.07
CA PRO A 14 -0.88 -7.04 -11.75
C PRO A 14 -0.41 -6.00 -10.72
N ALA A 15 -0.78 -6.20 -9.45
CA ALA A 15 -0.35 -5.32 -8.37
C ALA A 15 1.18 -5.25 -8.29
N VAL A 16 1.73 -4.04 -8.32
CA VAL A 16 3.17 -3.80 -8.14
C VAL A 16 3.47 -3.70 -6.65
N ARG A 17 4.52 -4.38 -6.21
CA ARG A 17 5.03 -4.37 -4.84
C ARG A 17 6.43 -3.79 -4.84
N ILE A 18 6.75 -2.98 -3.83
CA ILE A 18 8.12 -2.57 -3.58
C ILE A 18 8.73 -3.61 -2.63
N GLU A 19 9.72 -4.32 -3.15
CA GLU A 19 10.48 -5.31 -2.39
C GLU A 19 11.55 -4.65 -1.51
N GLY A 20 11.91 -5.31 -0.42
CA GLY A 20 12.97 -4.89 0.48
C GLY A 20 12.75 -5.39 1.90
N ASP A 21 13.77 -5.24 2.74
CA ASP A 21 13.71 -5.69 4.13
C ASP A 21 12.87 -4.74 4.99
N TRP A 22 11.99 -5.31 5.81
CA TRP A 22 11.16 -4.55 6.74
C TRP A 22 11.74 -4.63 8.16
N SER A 23 11.99 -3.46 8.75
CA SER A 23 12.34 -3.41 10.17
C SER A 23 11.14 -3.79 11.05
N LYS A 24 11.39 -4.14 12.31
CA LYS A 24 10.30 -4.32 13.29
C LYS A 24 9.42 -3.08 13.42
N ASN A 25 9.96 -1.88 13.24
CA ASN A 25 9.18 -0.66 13.30
C ASN A 25 8.30 -0.50 12.06
N ASP A 26 8.81 -0.85 10.87
CA ASP A 26 8.01 -0.84 9.64
C ASP A 26 6.82 -1.79 9.75
N LEU A 27 7.03 -3.01 10.26
CA LEU A 27 5.96 -3.98 10.51
C LEU A 27 4.88 -3.40 11.44
N LYS A 28 5.27 -2.80 12.57
CA LYS A 28 4.31 -2.18 13.51
C LYS A 28 3.51 -1.05 12.88
N GLN A 29 4.18 -0.19 12.13
CA GLN A 29 3.53 0.93 11.44
C GLN A 29 2.54 0.44 10.37
N ALA A 30 2.92 -0.59 9.62
CA ALA A 30 2.08 -1.19 8.60
C ALA A 30 0.86 -1.93 9.17
N LEU A 31 0.99 -2.59 10.33
CA LEU A 31 -0.16 -3.11 11.07
C LEU A 31 -1.15 -2.01 11.51
N LEU A 32 -0.72 -0.75 11.56
CA LEU A 32 -1.58 0.42 11.81
C LEU A 32 -2.02 1.13 10.52
N GLY A 33 -1.77 0.55 9.35
CA GLY A 33 -2.17 1.12 8.06
C GLY A 33 -1.21 2.17 7.49
N HIS A 34 0.04 2.23 7.98
CA HIS A 34 1.05 3.17 7.49
C HIS A 34 2.09 2.50 6.59
N PRO A 35 2.59 3.17 5.55
CA PRO A 35 3.62 2.61 4.69
C PRO A 35 4.95 2.42 5.45
N PRO A 36 5.76 1.42 5.07
CA PRO A 36 7.08 1.19 5.64
C PRO A 36 8.03 2.35 5.31
N ARG A 37 8.64 2.95 6.33
CA ARG A 37 9.59 4.06 6.14
C ARG A 37 10.91 3.58 5.55
N GLY A 38 11.33 2.36 5.90
CA GLY A 38 12.51 1.71 5.33
C GLY A 38 12.48 1.62 3.80
N LEU A 39 11.28 1.58 3.20
CA LEU A 39 11.08 1.56 1.76
C LEU A 39 10.78 2.95 1.15
N GLY A 40 11.09 4.03 1.87
CA GLY A 40 10.85 5.40 1.38
C GLY A 40 9.40 5.87 1.50
N SER A 41 8.60 5.22 2.35
CA SER A 41 7.17 5.52 2.58
C SER A 41 6.34 5.51 1.29
N PRO A 42 6.19 4.35 0.63
CA PRO A 42 5.45 4.23 -0.63
C PRO A 42 4.03 4.79 -0.57
N ASP A 43 3.61 5.44 -1.66
CA ASP A 43 2.21 5.77 -1.92
C ASP A 43 1.49 4.53 -2.50
N LEU A 44 0.15 4.53 -2.39
CA LEU A 44 -0.70 3.54 -3.05
C LEU A 44 -1.38 4.17 -4.27
N HIS A 45 -0.99 3.70 -5.45
CA HIS A 45 -1.62 4.08 -6.70
C HIS A 45 -2.83 3.19 -6.97
N HIS A 46 -4.01 3.80 -7.04
CA HIS A 46 -5.27 3.13 -7.39
C HIS A 46 -5.51 3.41 -8.88
N ALA A 47 -5.18 2.44 -9.73
CA ALA A 47 -5.10 2.62 -11.18
C ALA A 47 -6.38 3.25 -11.75
N ASP A 48 -6.23 4.44 -12.34
CA ASP A 48 -7.32 5.26 -12.88
C ASP A 48 -8.51 5.54 -11.94
N GLN A 49 -8.33 5.31 -10.63
CA GLN A 49 -9.39 5.42 -9.63
C GLN A 49 -10.61 4.55 -9.98
N MET A 50 -10.36 3.37 -10.55
CA MET A 50 -11.37 2.40 -10.94
C MET A 50 -11.59 1.36 -9.82
N PRO A 51 -12.82 1.22 -9.27
CA PRO A 51 -13.10 0.18 -8.29
C PRO A 51 -12.77 -1.22 -8.82
N GLY A 52 -12.07 -2.02 -8.02
CA GLY A 52 -11.68 -3.39 -8.38
C GLY A 52 -10.38 -3.50 -9.18
N SER A 53 -9.74 -2.39 -9.56
CA SER A 53 -8.39 -2.42 -10.11
C SER A 53 -7.37 -2.86 -9.04
N ALA A 54 -6.20 -3.30 -9.50
CA ALA A 54 -5.08 -3.51 -8.59
C ALA A 54 -4.68 -2.21 -7.87
N ILE A 55 -4.10 -2.38 -6.67
CA ILE A 55 -3.44 -1.31 -5.91
C ILE A 55 -1.94 -1.52 -6.07
N HIS A 56 -1.24 -0.50 -6.57
CA HIS A 56 0.19 -0.55 -6.82
C HIS A 56 0.96 0.25 -5.78
N GLU A 57 2.04 -0.32 -5.25
CA GLU A 57 3.00 0.40 -4.42
C GLU A 57 3.96 1.19 -5.33
N ILE A 58 4.18 2.46 -5.01
CA ILE A 58 5.03 3.35 -5.82
C ILE A 58 5.71 4.39 -4.93
N LEU A 59 6.95 4.78 -5.27
CA LEU A 59 7.64 5.82 -4.51
C LEU A 59 6.94 7.18 -4.69
N PRO A 60 6.82 8.00 -3.62
CA PRO A 60 6.18 9.32 -3.70
C PRO A 60 6.72 10.22 -4.82
N ALA A 61 8.02 10.16 -5.08
CA ALA A 61 8.70 10.95 -6.12
C ALA A 61 8.25 10.59 -7.55
N GLU A 62 7.81 9.35 -7.77
CA GLU A 62 7.37 8.83 -9.07
C GLU A 62 5.85 8.94 -9.25
N HIS A 63 5.13 9.04 -8.14
CA HIS A 63 3.67 9.10 -8.12
C HIS A 63 3.12 10.53 -8.17
N ARG A 64 3.62 11.41 -7.30
CA ARG A 64 2.99 12.71 -7.04
C ARG A 64 3.22 13.65 -8.21
N GLY A 65 2.13 14.13 -8.81
CA GLY A 65 2.18 15.03 -9.97
C GLY A 65 2.49 14.33 -11.30
N ASN A 66 2.66 13.01 -11.31
CA ASN A 66 2.90 12.24 -12.53
C ASN A 66 1.60 12.05 -13.31
N LYS A 67 1.42 12.85 -14.36
CA LYS A 67 0.24 12.80 -15.23
C LYS A 67 0.13 11.51 -16.05
N ALA A 68 1.23 10.79 -16.27
CA ALA A 68 1.19 9.53 -17.01
C ALA A 68 0.51 8.41 -16.19
N LEU A 69 0.56 8.49 -14.86
CA LEU A 69 -0.16 7.57 -13.96
C LEU A 69 -1.61 7.97 -13.72
N HIS A 70 -1.96 9.23 -13.95
CA HIS A 70 -3.30 9.76 -13.74
C HIS A 70 -3.84 10.39 -15.04
N PRO A 71 -4.00 9.62 -16.13
CA PRO A 71 -4.49 10.14 -17.40
C PRO A 71 -5.96 10.58 -17.32
N ASN A 72 -6.74 9.90 -16.48
CA ASN A 72 -8.14 10.26 -16.26
C ASN A 72 -8.25 11.48 -15.34
N LYS A 73 -8.79 12.57 -15.89
CA LYS A 73 -9.08 13.80 -15.13
C LYS A 73 -10.12 13.59 -14.03
N PHE A 74 -11.04 12.66 -14.23
CA PHE A 74 -12.15 12.39 -13.31
C PHE A 74 -11.96 11.04 -12.64
N ASN A 75 -12.24 11.02 -11.35
CA ASN A 75 -12.33 9.81 -10.55
C ASN A 75 -13.44 8.89 -11.10
N GLN A 76 -13.13 7.61 -11.32
CA GLN A 76 -14.06 6.62 -11.89
C GLN A 76 -14.88 5.87 -10.82
N GLY A 77 -14.84 6.31 -9.56
CA GLY A 77 -15.74 5.82 -8.50
C GLY A 77 -15.06 5.49 -7.17
N VAL A 78 -13.73 5.61 -7.06
CA VAL A 78 -13.00 5.35 -5.81
C VAL A 78 -13.16 6.52 -4.83
N THR A 79 -13.91 6.35 -3.75
CA THR A 79 -14.13 7.41 -2.75
C THR A 79 -12.93 7.61 -1.82
N LEU A 80 -12.90 8.71 -1.07
CA LEU A 80 -11.88 8.92 -0.03
C LEU A 80 -11.93 7.84 1.06
N GLU A 81 -13.13 7.39 1.41
CA GLU A 81 -13.33 6.31 2.37
C GLU A 81 -12.77 4.99 1.85
N MET A 82 -13.02 4.66 0.57
CA MET A 82 -12.42 3.47 -0.06
C MET A 82 -10.90 3.52 -0.03
N ARG A 83 -10.27 4.64 -0.42
CA ARG A 83 -8.80 4.79 -0.34
C ARG A 83 -8.27 4.59 1.07
N GLN A 84 -9.02 5.04 2.08
CA GLN A 84 -8.62 4.92 3.47
C GLN A 84 -8.73 3.46 3.96
N GLN A 85 -9.80 2.76 3.59
CA GLN A 85 -9.98 1.34 3.89
C GLN A 85 -8.92 0.49 3.17
N ASP A 86 -8.73 0.73 1.88
CA ASP A 86 -7.71 0.08 1.03
C ASP A 86 -6.31 0.28 1.61
N ARG A 87 -5.95 1.51 2.00
CA ARG A 87 -4.65 1.79 2.61
C ARG A 87 -4.42 1.00 3.89
N ASN A 88 -5.41 0.99 4.78
CA ASN A 88 -5.29 0.29 6.05
C ASN A 88 -5.17 -1.22 5.84
N LEU A 89 -6.03 -1.78 5.00
CA LEU A 89 -6.08 -3.20 4.72
C LEU A 89 -4.81 -3.67 3.99
N HIS A 90 -4.38 -2.92 2.98
CA HIS A 90 -3.18 -3.22 2.19
C HIS A 90 -1.94 -3.32 3.07
N TRP A 91 -1.66 -2.28 3.87
CA TRP A 91 -0.45 -2.28 4.70
C TRP A 91 -0.52 -3.31 5.82
N TRP A 92 -1.71 -3.56 6.39
CA TRP A 92 -1.89 -4.61 7.38
C TRP A 92 -1.58 -5.99 6.81
N TYR A 93 -2.08 -6.33 5.62
CA TYR A 93 -1.76 -7.60 4.96
C TYR A 93 -0.28 -7.68 4.56
N ARG A 94 0.29 -6.59 4.02
CA ARG A 94 1.71 -6.57 3.67
C ARG A 94 2.61 -6.82 4.87
N ALA A 95 2.30 -6.25 6.05
CA ALA A 95 3.06 -6.54 7.26
C ALA A 95 3.08 -8.04 7.59
N ARG A 96 1.93 -8.71 7.44
CA ARG A 96 1.76 -10.16 7.68
C ARG A 96 2.56 -11.00 6.70
N GLU A 97 2.51 -10.67 5.41
CA GLU A 97 3.35 -11.28 4.37
C GLU A 97 4.85 -11.15 4.67
N GLN A 98 5.27 -10.07 5.34
CA GLN A 98 6.67 -9.83 5.77
C GLN A 98 7.02 -10.46 7.13
N GLY A 99 6.17 -11.35 7.64
CA GLY A 99 6.39 -12.16 8.84
C GLY A 99 5.94 -11.48 10.13
N ALA A 100 4.99 -10.55 10.10
CA ALA A 100 4.45 -9.97 11.33
C ALA A 100 3.76 -11.00 12.23
N ASP A 101 3.12 -12.03 11.68
CA ASP A 101 2.47 -13.09 12.47
C ASP A 101 3.47 -13.82 13.40
N GLU A 102 4.70 -14.02 12.95
CA GLU A 102 5.75 -14.66 13.75
C GLU A 102 6.48 -13.66 14.67
N LYS A 103 6.77 -12.45 14.15
CA LYS A 103 7.61 -11.46 14.83
C LYS A 103 6.87 -10.60 15.85
N LEU A 104 5.56 -10.41 15.67
CA LEU A 104 4.70 -9.48 16.42
C LEU A 104 3.28 -10.05 16.64
N PRO A 105 3.11 -11.31 17.09
CA PRO A 105 1.79 -11.93 17.24
C PRO A 105 0.85 -11.16 18.17
N GLU A 106 1.40 -10.46 19.18
CA GLU A 106 0.65 -9.65 20.14
C GLU A 106 0.10 -8.33 19.56
N TRP A 107 0.56 -7.92 18.37
CA TRP A 107 0.03 -6.77 17.64
C TRP A 107 -1.12 -7.13 16.72
N ILE A 108 -1.32 -8.42 16.43
CA ILE A 108 -2.31 -8.91 15.48
C ILE A 108 -3.47 -9.57 16.23
N TYR A 109 -3.16 -10.39 17.23
CA TYR A 109 -4.14 -11.15 17.99
C TYR A 109 -4.27 -10.59 19.39
N ASP A 110 -5.50 -10.46 19.90
CA ASP A 110 -5.75 -10.17 21.32
C ASP A 110 -5.49 -11.43 22.15
N ASN A 111 -4.24 -11.90 22.16
CA ASN A 111 -3.78 -13.07 22.91
C ASN A 111 -3.53 -12.71 24.39
N LYS A 112 -4.35 -11.84 24.96
CA LYS A 112 -4.41 -11.66 26.41
C LYS A 112 -5.10 -12.89 26.96
N GLY A 113 -4.30 -13.91 27.32
CA GLY A 113 -4.74 -14.98 28.19
C GLY A 113 -5.45 -14.40 29.43
N PRO A 114 -6.27 -15.20 30.14
CA PRO A 114 -7.07 -14.71 31.26
C PRO A 114 -6.18 -13.91 32.22
N LYS A 115 -6.59 -12.68 32.53
CA LYS A 115 -5.94 -11.88 33.57
C LYS A 115 -6.06 -12.67 34.88
N LYS A 116 -4.93 -13.12 35.41
CA LYS A 116 -4.86 -13.70 36.76
C LYS A 116 -5.16 -12.65 37.81
#